data_AF-A0A3R9XBD5-F1
#
_entry.id   AF-A0A3R9XBD5-F1
#
_cell.length_a   1.000
_cell.length_b   1.000
_cell.length_c   1.000
_cell.angle_alpha   90.00
_cell.angle_beta   90.00
_cell.angle_gamma   90.00
#
_symmetry.space_group_name_H-M   'P 1'
#
loop_
_entity.id
_entity.type
_entity.pdbx_description
1 polymer ?
#
loop_
_entity_poly.entity_id
_entity_poly.type
_entity_poly.pdbx_seq_one_letter_code
_entity_poly.pdbx_strand_id
1 'polypeptide(L)'
;MGDLREERALALLRGLGAERVAHPGGTLLAHLGRVRDLLGAWGARPDLRLAGLCHAVYGTDGFPVALLPVGRRAEGAGAVGVEAERLAYV
;
A
#
# COMPACT_ATOMS: atom_id res chain seq x y z
N MET A 1 -2.80 -10.57 -17.61
CA MET A 1 -3.72 -10.96 -16.52
C MET A 1 -3.18 -10.29 -15.26
N GLY A 2 -3.84 -9.25 -14.76
CA GLY A 2 -3.38 -8.51 -13.57
C GLY A 2 -3.46 -9.35 -12.31
N ASP A 3 -2.60 -9.08 -11.33
CA ASP A 3 -2.69 -9.71 -10.01
C ASP A 3 -3.93 -9.16 -9.29
N LEU A 4 -4.92 -10.02 -9.04
CA LEU A 4 -6.19 -9.67 -8.37
C LEU A 4 -5.96 -9.00 -7.00
N ARG A 5 -4.87 -9.33 -6.30
CA ARG A 5 -4.54 -8.69 -5.01
C ARG A 5 -4.06 -7.27 -5.19
N GLU A 6 -3.32 -6.99 -6.25
CA GLU A 6 -2.88 -5.63 -6.58
C GLU A 6 -4.07 -4.75 -6.92
N GLU A 7 -5.03 -5.26 -7.71
CA GLU A 7 -6.26 -4.54 -8.03
C GLU A 7 -7.09 -4.22 -6.78
N ARG A 8 -7.22 -5.19 -5.85
CA ARG A 8 -7.89 -4.99 -4.56
C ARG A 8 -7.17 -3.98 -3.68
N ALA A 9 -5.85 -4.01 -3.64
CA ALA A 9 -5.04 -3.05 -2.89
C ALA A 9 -5.24 -1.62 -3.42
N LEU A 10 -5.21 -1.44 -4.74
CA LEU A 10 -5.45 -0.15 -5.38
C LEU A 10 -6.87 0.35 -5.13
N ALA A 11 -7.87 -0.54 -5.18
CA ALA A 11 -9.26 -0.19 -4.86
C ALA A 11 -9.41 0.26 -3.40
N LEU A 12 -8.80 -0.48 -2.45
CA LEU A 12 -8.76 -0.10 -1.04
C LEU A 12 -8.14 1.29 -0.86
N LEU A 13 -6.93 1.51 -1.40
CA LEU A 13 -6.22 2.78 -1.26
C LEU A 13 -7.00 3.96 -1.84
N ARG A 14 -7.66 3.79 -2.99
CA ARG A 14 -8.55 4.81 -3.57
C ARG A 14 -9.77 5.05 -2.68
N GLY A 15 -10.39 3.99 -2.17
CA GLY A 15 -11.51 4.08 -1.24
C GLY A 15 -11.15 4.84 0.05
N LEU A 16 -9.92 4.69 0.53
CA LEU A 16 -9.38 5.44 1.67
C LEU A 16 -8.90 6.86 1.32
N GLY A 17 -8.93 7.24 0.04
CA GLY A 17 -8.61 8.59 -0.41
C GLY A 17 -7.13 8.87 -0.65
N ALA A 18 -6.28 7.84 -0.82
CA ALA A 18 -4.85 8.00 -1.07
C ALA A 18 -4.53 8.89 -2.28
N GLU A 19 -5.43 8.98 -3.26
CA GLU A 19 -5.29 9.85 -4.43
C GLU A 19 -5.46 11.34 -4.12
N ARG A 20 -6.07 11.69 -2.98
CA ARG A 20 -6.32 13.07 -2.56
C ARG A 20 -5.28 13.58 -1.56
N VAL A 21 -4.42 12.70 -1.04
CA VAL A 21 -3.38 13.08 -0.07
C VAL A 21 -2.15 13.57 -0.82
N ALA A 22 -1.81 14.85 -0.65
CA ALA A 22 -0.62 15.45 -1.22
C ALA A 22 0.64 14.77 -0.66
N HIS A 23 1.57 14.44 -1.55
CA HIS A 23 2.82 13.76 -1.19
C HIS A 23 3.93 14.16 -2.17
N PRO A 24 5.22 14.10 -1.80
CA PRO A 24 6.31 14.44 -2.72
C PRO A 24 6.19 13.75 -4.09
N GLY A 25 6.19 14.56 -5.15
CA GLY A 25 6.01 14.09 -6.52
C GLY A 25 4.58 13.66 -6.86
N GLY A 26 3.56 14.27 -6.23
CA GLY A 26 2.15 14.14 -6.60
C GLY A 26 1.25 13.75 -5.43
N THR A 27 0.67 12.55 -5.50
CA THR A 27 -0.26 12.02 -4.51
C THR A 27 0.36 10.82 -3.78
N LEU A 28 -0.15 10.51 -2.60
CA LEU A 28 0.28 9.31 -1.87
C LEU A 28 0.08 8.05 -2.72
N LEU A 29 -1.07 7.92 -3.40
CA LEU A 29 -1.31 6.79 -4.32
C LEU A 29 -0.24 6.69 -5.42
N ALA A 30 0.15 7.82 -6.02
CA ALA A 30 1.19 7.84 -7.05
C ALA A 30 2.56 7.41 -6.48
N HIS A 31 2.89 7.86 -5.28
CA HIS A 31 4.11 7.43 -4.59
C HIS A 31 4.13 5.93 -4.31
N LEU A 32 3.05 5.39 -3.73
CA LEU A 32 2.92 3.96 -3.43
C LEU A 32 3.07 3.10 -4.69
N GLY A 33 2.49 3.55 -5.82
CA GLY A 33 2.67 2.90 -7.12
C GLY A 33 4.13 2.86 -7.57
N ARG A 34 4.86 3.99 -7.47
CA ARG A 34 6.29 4.04 -7.81
C ARG A 34 7.14 3.09 -6.95
N VAL A 35 6.84 2.98 -5.66
CA VAL A 35 7.54 2.05 -4.75
C VAL A 35 7.31 0.59 -5.17
N ARG A 36 6.06 0.20 -5.43
CA ARG A 36 5.73 -1.14 -5.95
C ARG A 36 6.47 -1.43 -7.27
N ASP A 37 6.50 -0.46 -8.18
CA ASP A 37 7.16 -0.61 -9.49
C ASP A 37 8.67 -0.75 -9.34
N LEU A 38 9.28 0.03 -8.45
CA LEU A 38 10.71 -0.06 -8.11
C LEU A 38 11.06 -1.43 -7.52
N LEU A 39 10.27 -1.92 -6.57
CA LEU A 39 10.44 -3.28 -6.02
C LEU A 39 10.30 -4.34 -7.11
N GLY A 40 9.37 -4.17 -8.05
CA GLY A 40 9.24 -5.02 -9.22
C GLY A 40 10.49 -5.02 -10.10
N ALA A 41 11.06 -3.84 -10.36
CA ALA A 41 12.30 -3.70 -11.13
C ALA A 41 13.51 -4.34 -10.44
N TRP A 42 13.53 -4.40 -9.11
CA TRP A 42 14.54 -5.13 -8.33
C TRP A 42 14.29 -6.64 -8.26
N GLY A 43 13.23 -7.15 -8.88
CA GLY A 43 12.89 -8.58 -8.82
C GLY A 43 12.34 -9.03 -7.47
N ALA A 44 11.77 -8.11 -6.67
CA ALA A 44 11.16 -8.44 -5.40
C ALA A 44 9.99 -9.43 -5.57
N ARG A 45 9.82 -10.33 -4.60
CA ARG A 45 8.70 -11.27 -4.56
C ARG A 45 7.34 -10.53 -4.53
N PRO A 46 6.25 -11.12 -5.04
CA PRO A 46 4.95 -10.46 -5.15
C PRO A 46 4.46 -9.81 -3.86
N ASP A 47 4.59 -10.49 -2.72
CA ASP A 47 4.09 -10.00 -1.44
C ASP A 47 4.88 -8.81 -0.91
N LEU A 48 6.18 -8.70 -1.23
CA LEU A 48 6.99 -7.52 -0.90
C LEU A 48 6.58 -6.32 -1.76
N ARG A 49 6.24 -6.54 -3.04
CA ARG A 49 5.73 -5.47 -3.91
C ARG A 49 4.38 -4.95 -3.42
N LEU A 50 3.49 -5.83 -2.99
CA LEU A 50 2.20 -5.46 -2.37
C LEU A 50 2.40 -4.76 -1.03
N ALA A 51 3.35 -5.20 -0.21
CA ALA A 51 3.72 -4.48 1.01
C ALA A 51 4.19 -3.06 0.70
N GLY A 52 5.05 -2.87 -0.31
CA GLY A 52 5.47 -1.55 -0.78
C GLY A 52 4.32 -0.66 -1.27
N LEU A 53 3.33 -1.26 -1.94
CA LEU A 53 2.11 -0.55 -2.35
C LEU A 53 1.26 -0.09 -1.16
N CYS A 54 1.37 -0.74 0.00
CA CYS A 54 0.57 -0.45 1.19
C CYS A 54 1.37 0.09 2.38
N HIS A 55 2.67 0.36 2.22
CA HIS A 55 3.58 0.60 3.36
C HIS A 55 3.24 1.81 4.23
N ALA A 56 2.47 2.77 3.70
CA ALA A 56 2.02 3.95 4.44
C ALA A 56 0.54 3.91 4.84
N VAL A 57 -0.15 2.77 4.67
CA VAL A 57 -1.61 2.68 4.89
C VAL A 57 -2.00 2.93 6.34
N TYR A 58 -1.11 2.60 7.29
CA TYR A 58 -1.30 2.82 8.72
C TYR A 58 -0.64 4.13 9.24
N GLY A 59 -0.08 4.93 8.34
CA GLY A 59 0.82 6.03 8.68
C GLY A 59 2.24 5.54 8.99
N THR A 60 3.20 6.45 9.02
CA THR A 60 4.60 6.18 9.39
C THR A 60 5.15 7.33 10.23
N ASP A 61 6.28 7.11 10.89
CA ASP A 61 7.07 8.21 11.43
C ASP A 61 7.47 9.16 10.28
N GLY A 62 7.13 10.44 10.40
CA GLY A 62 7.29 11.44 9.32
C GLY A 62 6.10 11.58 8.37
N PHE A 63 5.11 10.68 8.42
CA PHE A 63 3.85 10.80 7.70
C PHE A 63 2.68 10.27 8.56
N PRO A 64 2.15 11.10 9.49
CA PRO A 64 1.17 10.64 10.49
C PRO A 64 -0.23 10.41 9.92
N VAL A 65 -0.44 10.60 8.61
CA VAL A 65 -1.74 10.38 7.97
C VAL A 65 -1.97 8.88 7.82
N ALA A 66 -2.72 8.31 8.76
CA ALA A 66 -3.21 6.94 8.67
C ALA A 66 -4.45 6.89 7.78
N LEU A 67 -4.33 6.23 6.62
CA LEU A 67 -5.47 5.97 5.74
C LEU A 67 -6.42 4.94 6.34
N LEU A 68 -5.85 3.92 7.00
CA LEU A 68 -6.56 2.87 7.69
C LEU A 68 -6.10 2.84 9.16
N PRO A 69 -7.01 2.91 10.14
CA PRO A 69 -6.65 2.70 11.53
C PRO A 69 -6.04 1.31 11.76
N VAL A 70 -5.05 1.21 12.67
CA VAL A 70 -4.43 -0.08 13.05
C VAL A 70 -5.46 -1.09 13.59
N GLY A 71 -6.58 -0.63 14.17
CA GLY A 71 -7.69 -1.51 14.57
C GLY A 71 -8.42 -2.20 13.41
N ARG A 72 -8.17 -1.80 12.16
CA ARG A 72 -8.82 -2.32 10.94
C ARG A 72 -7.86 -3.11 10.04
N ARG A 73 -6.75 -3.63 10.59
CA ARG A 73 -5.73 -4.41 9.86
C ARG A 73 -6.29 -5.60 9.07
N ALA A 74 -7.36 -6.23 9.55
CA ALA A 74 -8.02 -7.32 8.84
C ALA A 74 -8.49 -6.92 7.43
N GLU A 75 -8.86 -5.66 7.21
CA GLU A 75 -9.26 -5.16 5.89
C GLU A 75 -8.07 -5.05 4.93
N GLY A 76 -6.91 -4.61 5.44
CA GLY A 76 -5.65 -4.62 4.69
C GLY A 76 -5.26 -6.04 4.32
N ALA A 77 -5.30 -6.96 5.28
CA ALA A 77 -4.95 -8.37 5.05
C ALA A 77 -5.90 -9.04 4.05
N GLY A 78 -7.19 -8.69 4.06
CA GLY A 78 -8.16 -9.17 3.07
C GLY A 78 -7.87 -8.68 1.65
N ALA A 79 -7.27 -7.51 1.50
CA ALA A 79 -6.91 -6.95 0.19
C ALA A 79 -5.61 -7.53 -0.37
N VAL A 80 -4.54 -7.55 0.43
CA VAL A 80 -3.17 -7.91 -0.05
C VAL A 80 -2.69 -9.30 0.37
N GLY A 81 -3.37 -9.95 1.32
CA GLY A 81 -2.90 -11.16 1.97
C GLY A 81 -2.10 -10.89 3.25
N VAL A 82 -2.02 -11.90 4.11
CA VAL A 82 -1.46 -11.77 5.47
C VAL A 82 0.03 -11.41 5.46
N GLU A 83 0.83 -11.98 4.57
CA GLU A 83 2.28 -11.70 4.52
C GLU A 83 2.53 -10.24 4.12
N ALA A 84 1.93 -9.78 3.02
CA ALA A 84 2.06 -8.42 2.53
C ALA A 84 1.58 -7.38 3.56
N GLU A 85 0.45 -7.63 4.23
CA GLU A 85 -0.06 -6.75 5.28
C GLU A 85 0.90 -6.69 6.47
N ARG A 86 1.43 -7.83 6.91
CA ARG A 86 2.39 -7.87 8.02
C ARG A 86 3.65 -7.08 7.70
N LEU A 87 4.14 -7.17 6.46
CA LEU A 87 5.30 -6.41 5.99
C LEU A 87 5.02 -4.91 5.85
N ALA A 88 3.79 -4.51 5.59
CA ALA A 88 3.40 -3.10 5.52
C ALA A 88 3.20 -2.45 6.90
N TYR A 89 3.02 -3.26 7.95
CA TYR A 89 2.79 -2.79 9.32
C TYR A 89 4.07 -2.54 10.12
N VAL A 90 5.20 -3.14 9.72
CA VAL A 90 6.51 -2.98 10.41
C VAL A 90 7.15 -1.64 10.12
#